data_AF-A0A848NNP8-F1
#
_entry.id   AF-A0A848NNP8-F1
#
_cell.length_a   1.000
_cell.length_b   1.000
_cell.length_c   1.000
_cell.angle_alpha   90.00
_cell.angle_beta   90.00
_cell.angle_gamma   90.00
#
_symmetry.space_group_name_H-M   'P 1'
#
loop_
_entity.id
_entity.type
_entity.pdbx_description
1 polymer ?
#
loop_
_entity_poly.entity_id
_entity_poly.type
_entity_poly.pdbx_seq_one_letter_code
_entity_poly.pdbx_strand_id
1 'polypeptide(L)'
;MIQATSQGGAQEARTRMAYKIMQQVYQDGQAKGLPLDQIHLAIRDAYPWGERRAWPYKAWLLARREFYEKHGLPLRPRTSIAESMQEGRT
;
A
#
# COMPACT_ATOMS: atom_id res chain seq x y z
N MET A 1 6.97 -34.84 0.70
CA MET A 1 7.47 -33.46 0.54
C MET A 1 6.40 -32.66 -0.18
N ILE A 2 5.67 -31.80 0.53
CA ILE A 2 4.48 -31.14 -0.02
C ILE A 2 4.94 -29.86 -0.72
N GLN A 3 4.98 -29.88 -2.05
CA GLN A 3 5.34 -28.71 -2.85
C GLN A 3 4.18 -27.70 -2.84
N ALA A 4 4.20 -26.79 -1.87
CA ALA A 4 3.38 -25.58 -1.87
C ALA A 4 4.13 -24.43 -2.58
N THR A 5 4.57 -24.63 -3.83
CA THR A 5 5.47 -23.68 -4.52
C THR A 5 4.81 -22.81 -5.58
N SER A 6 3.58 -23.09 -5.99
CA SER A 6 2.91 -22.28 -7.04
C SER A 6 2.29 -20.97 -6.53
N GLN A 7 1.99 -20.87 -5.23
CA GLN A 7 1.35 -19.67 -4.66
C GLN A 7 2.36 -18.61 -4.20
N GLY A 8 3.57 -19.02 -3.76
CA GLY A 8 4.60 -18.11 -3.25
C GLY A 8 5.22 -17.22 -4.32
N GLY A 9 5.55 -17.76 -5.50
CA GLY A 9 6.12 -16.97 -6.59
C GLY A 9 5.16 -15.91 -7.15
N ALA A 10 3.88 -16.24 -7.27
CA ALA A 10 2.85 -15.29 -7.70
C ALA A 10 2.58 -14.20 -6.65
N GLN A 11 2.73 -14.52 -5.36
CA GLN A 11 2.64 -13.55 -4.27
C GLN A 11 3.85 -12.61 -4.25
N GLU A 12 5.08 -13.16 -4.35
CA GLU A 12 6.30 -12.35 -4.42
C GLU A 12 6.33 -11.43 -5.63
N ALA A 13 5.93 -11.93 -6.81
CA ALA A 13 5.85 -11.12 -8.02
C ALA A 13 4.89 -9.93 -7.85
N ARG A 14 3.74 -10.14 -7.19
CA ARG A 14 2.77 -9.08 -6.87
C ARG A 14 3.33 -8.09 -5.86
N THR A 15 4.01 -8.54 -4.80
CA THR A 15 4.66 -7.63 -3.84
C THR A 15 5.73 -6.77 -4.51
N ARG A 16 6.57 -7.36 -5.38
CA ARG A 16 7.57 -6.62 -6.15
C ARG A 16 6.93 -5.61 -7.10
N MET A 17 5.82 -5.98 -7.74
CA MET A 17 5.08 -5.07 -8.62
C MET A 17 4.42 -3.93 -7.84
N ALA A 18 3.86 -4.21 -6.66
CA ALA A 18 3.33 -3.19 -5.74
C ALA A 18 4.42 -2.18 -5.38
N TYR A 19 5.60 -2.67 -4.99
CA TYR A 19 6.73 -1.83 -4.61
C TYR A 19 7.18 -0.92 -5.76
N LYS A 20 7.28 -1.45 -6.98
CA LYS A 20 7.63 -0.65 -8.17
C LYS A 20 6.64 0.48 -8.44
N ILE A 21 5.34 0.20 -8.33
CA ILE A 21 4.29 1.21 -8.51
C ILE A 21 4.40 2.29 -7.44
N MET A 22 4.55 1.89 -6.16
CA MET A 22 4.75 2.84 -5.05
C MET A 22 5.97 3.73 -5.27
N GLN A 23 7.08 3.14 -5.70
CA GLN A 23 8.31 3.86 -5.97
C GLN A 23 8.16 4.86 -7.12
N GLN A 24 7.49 4.46 -8.21
CA GLN A 24 7.26 5.33 -9.36
C GLN A 24 6.36 6.52 -8.99
N VAL A 25 5.28 6.29 -8.24
CA VAL A 25 4.40 7.37 -7.75
C VAL A 25 5.12 8.28 -6.77
N TYR A 26 5.95 7.72 -5.89
CA TYR A 26 6.76 8.52 -4.96
C TYR A 26 7.76 9.41 -5.71
N GLN A 27 8.46 8.88 -6.72
CA GLN A 27 9.38 9.65 -7.55
C GLN A 27 8.66 10.75 -8.34
N ASP A 28 7.52 10.44 -8.95
CA ASP A 28 6.70 11.42 -9.67
C ASP A 28 6.20 12.53 -8.72
N GLY A 29 5.74 12.17 -7.53
CA GLY A 29 5.31 13.12 -6.52
C GLY A 29 6.45 13.98 -5.98
N GLN A 30 7.62 13.39 -5.73
CA GLN A 30 8.84 14.11 -5.35
C GLN A 30 9.28 15.09 -6.44
N ALA A 31 9.27 14.65 -7.72
CA ALA A 31 9.63 15.50 -8.86
C ALA A 31 8.67 16.68 -9.03
N LYS A 32 7.39 16.48 -8.68
CA LYS A 32 6.37 17.54 -8.65
C LYS A 32 6.42 18.42 -7.40
N GLY A 33 7.34 18.15 -6.46
CA GLY A 33 7.43 18.87 -5.18
C GLY A 33 6.20 18.67 -4.29
N LEU A 34 5.46 17.56 -4.48
CA LEU A 34 4.28 17.28 -3.68
C LEU A 34 4.64 16.94 -2.23
N PRO A 35 3.84 17.38 -1.26
CA PRO A 35 4.02 16.98 0.12
C PRO A 35 3.75 15.48 0.28
N LEU A 36 4.40 14.87 1.28
CA LEU A 36 4.24 13.46 1.63
C LEU A 36 2.77 13.06 1.83
N ASP A 37 1.90 13.99 2.28
CA ASP A 37 0.46 13.76 2.41
C ASP A 37 -0.22 13.46 1.07
N GLN A 38 0.12 14.24 0.04
CA GLN A 38 -0.40 14.03 -1.31
C GLN A 38 0.21 12.79 -1.97
N ILE A 39 1.48 12.50 -1.70
CA ILE A 39 2.16 11.33 -2.26
C ILE A 39 1.56 10.03 -1.72
N HIS A 40 1.21 9.95 -0.43
CA HIS A 40 0.57 8.73 0.11
C HIS A 40 -0.84 8.52 -0.45
N LEU A 41 -1.58 9.60 -0.72
CA LEU A 41 -2.88 9.54 -1.38
C LEU A 41 -2.75 9.04 -2.82
N ALA A 42 -1.78 9.57 -3.56
CA ALA A 42 -1.47 9.13 -4.91
C ALA A 42 -1.05 7.65 -4.93
N ILE A 43 -0.23 7.21 -3.97
CA ILE A 43 0.12 5.80 -3.81
C ILE A 43 -1.14 4.98 -3.57
N ARG A 44 -2.02 5.39 -2.64
CA ARG A 44 -3.28 4.68 -2.34
C ARG A 44 -4.19 4.55 -3.57
N ASP A 45 -4.24 5.59 -4.41
CA ASP A 45 -5.04 5.63 -5.64
C ASP A 45 -4.46 4.77 -6.76
N ALA A 46 -3.13 4.70 -6.86
CA ALA A 46 -2.40 3.92 -7.87
C ALA A 46 -2.49 2.39 -7.69
N TYR A 47 -3.38 1.88 -6.84
CA TYR A 47 -3.60 0.44 -6.64
C TYR A 47 -4.14 -0.20 -7.93
N PRO A 48 -3.37 -1.06 -8.61
CA PRO A 48 -3.69 -1.52 -9.97
C PRO A 48 -4.70 -2.68 -9.99
N TRP A 49 -4.94 -3.33 -8.85
CA TRP A 49 -5.68 -4.60 -8.79
C TRP A 49 -7.17 -4.45 -8.46
N GLY A 50 -7.68 -3.22 -8.44
CA GLY A 50 -9.11 -2.92 -8.31
C GLY A 50 -9.72 -3.43 -7.01
N GLU A 51 -10.33 -4.62 -7.05
CA GLU A 51 -11.05 -5.19 -5.91
C GLU A 51 -10.09 -5.43 -4.72
N ARG A 52 -10.42 -4.83 -3.57
CA ARG A 52 -9.68 -4.98 -2.31
C ARG A 52 -10.00 -6.31 -1.63
N ARG A 53 -9.93 -7.40 -2.38
CA ARG A 53 -10.19 -8.75 -1.90
C ARG A 53 -9.01 -9.65 -2.25
N ALA A 54 -8.77 -10.63 -1.36
CA ALA A 54 -7.68 -11.60 -1.45
C ALA A 54 -6.23 -11.05 -1.24
N TRP A 55 -5.26 -11.92 -1.52
CA TRP A 55 -3.83 -11.72 -1.32
C TRP A 55 -3.17 -10.51 -2.01
N PRO A 56 -3.61 -10.00 -3.17
CA PRO A 56 -3.00 -8.82 -3.81
C PRO A 56 -3.08 -7.57 -2.91
N TYR A 57 -4.20 -7.41 -2.21
CA TYR A 57 -4.38 -6.33 -1.24
C TYR A 57 -3.43 -6.47 -0.04
N LYS A 58 -3.21 -7.70 0.45
CA LYS A 58 -2.23 -7.95 1.54
C LYS A 58 -0.79 -7.67 1.09
N ALA A 59 -0.41 -8.09 -0.12
CA ALA A 59 0.90 -7.80 -0.70
C ALA A 59 1.14 -6.29 -0.83
N TRP A 60 0.13 -5.54 -1.26
CA TRP A 60 0.15 -4.09 -1.29
C TRP A 60 0.33 -3.48 0.11
N LEU A 61 -0.39 -3.94 1.12
CA LEU A 61 -0.23 -3.43 2.49
C LEU A 61 1.16 -3.70 3.08
N LEU A 62 1.74 -4.87 2.80
CA LEU A 62 3.11 -5.22 3.23
C LEU A 62 4.14 -4.31 2.58
N ALA A 63 4.11 -4.19 1.24
CA ALA A 63 5.02 -3.31 0.51
C ALA A 63 4.86 -1.84 0.95
N ARG A 64 3.62 -1.39 1.18
CA ARG A 64 3.34 -0.02 1.62
C ARG A 64 3.94 0.27 2.99
N ARG A 65 3.82 -0.69 3.92
CA ARG A 65 4.39 -0.56 5.26
C ARG A 65 5.91 -0.42 5.20
N GLU A 66 6.60 -1.34 4.51
CA GLU A 66 8.05 -1.27 4.36
C GLU A 66 8.48 0.03 3.66
N PHE A 67 7.73 0.46 2.64
CA PHE A 67 8.01 1.70 1.93
C PHE A 67 7.91 2.93 2.85
N TYR A 68 6.89 2.97 3.72
CA TYR A 68 6.70 4.11 4.61
C TYR A 68 7.75 4.14 5.72
N GLU A 69 8.11 2.97 6.27
CA GLU A 69 9.21 2.86 7.24
C GLU A 69 10.55 3.33 6.63
N LYS A 70 10.82 3.00 5.36
CA LYS A 70 12.05 3.41 4.66
C LYS A 70 12.11 4.89 4.29
N HIS A 71 10.98 5.47 3.90
CA HIS A 71 10.91 6.85 3.37
C HIS A 71 10.41 7.89 4.39
N GLY A 72 10.10 7.48 5.63
CA GLY A 72 9.62 8.38 6.68
C GLY A 72 8.26 9.01 6.37
N LEU A 73 7.45 8.36 5.51
CA LEU A 73 6.09 8.81 5.21
C LEU A 73 5.25 8.70 6.49
N PRO A 74 4.32 9.64 6.75
CA PRO A 74 3.37 9.50 7.83
C PRO A 74 2.49 8.28 7.53
N LEU A 75 2.85 7.13 8.10
CA LEU A 75 1.89 6.09 8.42
C LEU A 75 0.89 6.83 9.29
N ARG A 76 -0.27 7.25 8.74
CA ARG A 76 -1.33 7.75 9.61
C ARG A 76 -1.41 6.71 10.73
N PRO A 77 -1.20 7.10 12.00
CA PRO A 77 -1.44 6.18 13.09
C PRO A 77 -2.82 5.61 12.80
N ARG A 78 -2.98 4.29 12.96
CA ARG A 78 -4.31 3.71 13.00
C ARG A 78 -5.10 4.61 13.93
N THR A 79 -5.97 5.44 13.38
CA THR A 79 -7.28 5.68 13.94
C THR A 79 -7.75 4.27 14.26
N SER A 80 -7.54 3.87 15.52
CA SER A 80 -8.02 2.61 16.02
C SER A 80 -9.49 2.53 15.64
N ILE A 81 -9.98 1.34 15.33
CA ILE A 81 -11.38 1.09 14.93
C ILE A 81 -12.41 1.83 15.82
N ALA A 82 -12.02 2.20 17.04
CA ALA A 82 -12.71 3.15 17.93
C ALA A 82 -13.15 4.49 17.29
N GLU A 83 -12.40 5.09 16.35
CA GLU A 83 -12.77 6.40 15.77
C GLU A 83 -13.45 6.30 14.39
N SER A 84 -13.46 5.12 13.74
CA SER A 84 -14.35 4.84 12.59
C SER A 84 -15.80 4.50 12.98
N MET A 85 -16.13 4.37 14.28
CA MET A 85 -17.50 4.12 14.75
C MET A 85 -18.31 5.41 15.02
N GLN A 86 -17.77 6.60 14.76
CA GLN A 86 -18.47 7.87 14.99
C GLN A 86 -19.04 8.55 13.73
N GLU A 87 -18.78 8.05 12.53
CA GLU A 87 -19.47 8.49 11.30
C GLU A 87 -20.74 7.65 11.08
N GLY A 88 -21.68 7.83 12.00
CA GLY A 88 -22.96 7.11 12.03
C GLY A 88 -23.92 7.75 13.00
N ARG A 89 -23.99 9.09 13.01
CA ARG A 89 -25.00 9.83 13.75
C ARG A 89 -25.57 10.94 12.89
N THR A 90 -26.66 10.62 12.20
CA THR A 90 -27.83 11.50 12.03
C THR A 90 -29.03 10.60 11.79
#